data_AF-A0AAD4M296-F1
#
_entry.id   AF-A0AAD4M296-F1
#
_cell.length_a   1.000
_cell.length_b   1.000
_cell.length_c   1.000
_cell.angle_alpha   90.00
_cell.angle_beta   90.00
_cell.angle_gamma   90.00
#
_symmetry.space_group_name_H-M   'P 1'
#
loop_
_entity.id
_entity.type
_entity.pdbx_description
1 polymer ?
#
loop_
_entity_poly.entity_id
_entity_poly.type
_entity_poly.pdbx_seq_one_letter_code
_entity_poly.pdbx_strand_id
1 'polypeptide(L)'
;QLKGYIDIGTFEINAEFSVRVPIIGTFRLAAVKGNLKDGVQVSFGISVLKGTARFYINSGWLYVDLSATVFGTVYGPLKVKLIPLPWVFSIFSDLL
;
A
#
# COMPACT_ATOMS: atom_id res chain seq x y z
N GLN A 1 -2.73 6.74 6.44
CA GLN A 1 -1.78 6.08 7.36
C GLN A 1 -1.78 4.59 7.05
N LEU A 2 -0.61 3.98 6.95
CA LEU A 2 -0.43 2.53 6.81
C LEU A 2 0.33 2.06 8.05
N LYS A 3 -0.17 1.05 8.76
CA LYS A 3 0.48 0.51 9.97
C LYS A 3 0.48 -1.00 9.91
N GLY A 4 1.63 -1.63 10.07
CA GLY A 4 1.75 -3.09 10.01
C GLY A 4 3.20 -3.53 10.00
N TYR A 5 3.42 -4.76 9.56
CA TYR A 5 4.74 -5.32 9.34
C TYR A 5 4.86 -5.92 7.94
N ILE A 6 6.11 -6.03 7.49
CA ILE A 6 6.49 -6.73 6.27
C ILE A 6 7.57 -7.72 6.66
N ASP A 7 7.35 -8.98 6.33
CA ASP A 7 8.41 -10.00 6.40
C ASP A 7 9.28 -9.85 5.15
N ILE A 8 10.52 -9.45 5.35
CA ILE A 8 11.48 -9.20 4.26
C ILE A 8 12.03 -10.49 3.63
N GLY A 9 11.92 -11.65 4.30
CA GLY A 9 12.34 -12.93 3.74
C GLY A 9 11.30 -13.54 2.78
N THR A 10 10.03 -13.44 3.16
CA THR A 10 8.90 -13.99 2.37
C THR A 10 8.22 -12.94 1.49
N PHE A 11 8.46 -11.66 1.75
CA PHE A 11 7.75 -10.51 1.19
C PHE A 11 6.25 -10.47 1.53
N GLU A 12 5.84 -11.18 2.58
CA GLU A 12 4.47 -11.10 3.09
C GLU A 12 4.25 -9.76 3.82
N ILE A 13 3.19 -9.06 3.46
CA ILE A 13 2.71 -7.88 4.16
C ILE A 13 1.48 -8.25 5.00
N ASN A 14 1.41 -7.69 6.21
CA ASN A 14 0.21 -7.65 7.01
C ASN A 14 0.09 -6.26 7.65
N ALA A 15 -0.82 -5.45 7.13
CA ALA A 15 -0.98 -4.06 7.53
C ALA A 15 -2.44 -3.61 7.55
N GLU A 16 -2.72 -2.58 8.32
CA GLU A 16 -3.97 -1.83 8.28
C GLU A 16 -3.76 -0.52 7.53
N PHE A 17 -4.62 -0.26 6.55
CA PHE A 17 -4.71 1.03 5.88
C PHE A 17 -5.86 1.85 6.46
N SER A 18 -5.57 3.08 6.86
CA SER A 18 -6.54 4.01 7.43
C SER A 18 -6.40 5.40 6.81
N VAL A 19 -7.52 6.12 6.68
CA VAL A 19 -7.52 7.52 6.26
C VAL A 19 -8.12 8.38 7.37
N ARG A 20 -7.49 9.53 7.61
CA ARG A 20 -8.02 10.56 8.48
C ARG A 20 -8.72 11.61 7.61
N VAL A 21 -10.02 11.76 7.79
CA VAL A 21 -10.81 12.83 7.19
C VAL A 21 -10.94 13.94 8.23
N PRO A 22 -10.54 15.18 7.95
CA PRO A 22 -10.78 16.30 8.84
C PRO A 22 -12.28 16.36 9.22
N ILE A 23 -12.59 16.68 10.48
CA ILE A 23 -13.95 16.77 11.04
C ILE A 23 -14.62 15.42 11.31
N ILE A 24 -14.48 14.41 10.43
CA ILE A 24 -15.20 13.13 10.55
C ILE A 24 -14.39 12.06 11.32
N GLY A 25 -13.07 12.22 11.41
CA GLY A 25 -12.20 11.33 12.19
C GLY A 25 -11.38 10.34 11.34
N THR A 26 -10.91 9.27 11.97
CA THR A 26 -10.05 8.26 11.32
C THR A 26 -10.87 7.01 11.00
N PHE A 27 -10.82 6.61 9.73
CA PHE A 27 -11.51 5.42 9.23
C PHE A 27 -10.49 4.36 8.87
N ARG A 28 -10.67 3.15 9.43
CA ARG A 28 -9.99 1.95 8.94
C ARG A 28 -10.64 1.55 7.63
N LEU A 29 -9.83 1.49 6.59
CA LEU A 29 -10.30 1.35 5.22
C LEU A 29 -10.19 -0.09 4.73
N ALA A 30 -9.07 -0.76 5.01
CA ALA A 30 -8.85 -2.15 4.64
C ALA A 30 -7.68 -2.75 5.42
N ALA A 31 -7.74 -4.06 5.65
CA ALA A 31 -6.57 -4.86 5.95
C ALA A 31 -5.86 -5.22 4.64
N VAL A 32 -4.55 -5.06 4.61
CA VAL A 32 -3.65 -5.38 3.50
C VAL A 32 -2.90 -6.64 3.90
N LYS A 33 -3.24 -7.76 3.26
CA LYS A 33 -2.55 -9.03 3.47
C LYS A 33 -2.23 -9.67 2.13
N GLY A 34 -0.99 -10.12 1.95
CA GLY A 34 -0.58 -10.84 0.74
C GLY A 34 0.93 -10.75 0.48
N ASN A 35 1.35 -11.20 -0.71
CA ASN A 35 2.75 -11.14 -1.13
C ASN A 35 3.03 -9.88 -1.96
N LEU A 36 4.02 -9.08 -1.55
CA LEU A 36 4.37 -7.83 -2.21
C LEU A 36 5.08 -8.00 -3.57
N LYS A 37 5.61 -9.19 -3.88
CA LYS A 37 6.19 -9.50 -5.20
C LYS A 37 5.10 -9.58 -6.28
N ASP A 38 3.96 -10.18 -5.94
CA ASP A 38 2.80 -10.28 -6.83
C ASP A 38 2.01 -8.96 -6.89
N GLY A 39 2.20 -8.14 -5.86
CA GLY A 39 1.48 -6.91 -5.63
C GLY A 39 0.13 -7.17 -4.96
N VAL A 40 -0.12 -6.47 -3.86
CA VAL A 40 -1.33 -6.61 -3.05
C VAL A 40 -2.26 -5.46 -3.32
N GLN A 41 -3.38 -5.73 -3.97
CA GLN A 41 -4.42 -4.72 -4.20
C GLN A 41 -5.53 -4.85 -3.17
N VAL A 42 -5.90 -3.73 -2.56
CA VAL A 42 -7.06 -3.62 -1.68
C VAL A 42 -8.01 -2.57 -2.20
N SER A 43 -9.30 -2.88 -2.12
CA SER A 43 -10.37 -1.89 -2.33
C SER A 43 -10.84 -1.39 -0.98
N PHE A 44 -11.17 -0.11 -0.90
CA PHE A 44 -11.73 0.50 0.30
C PHE A 44 -12.95 1.35 -0.05
N GLY A 45 -13.87 1.48 0.89
CA GLY A 45 -15.10 2.22 0.67
C GLY A 45 -15.82 2.54 1.96
N ILE A 46 -16.04 3.84 2.19
CA ILE A 46 -17.01 4.40 3.11
C ILE A 46 -17.86 5.42 2.34
N SER A 47 -18.96 5.89 2.93
CA SER A 47 -19.97 6.69 2.22
C SER A 47 -19.42 7.90 1.45
N VAL A 48 -18.34 8.52 1.92
CA VAL A 48 -17.74 9.74 1.32
C VAL A 48 -16.43 9.48 0.56
N LEU A 49 -15.87 8.28 0.66
CA LEU A 49 -14.54 7.93 0.16
C LEU A 49 -14.51 6.47 -0.29
N LYS A 50 -14.24 6.23 -1.56
CA LYS A 50 -14.01 4.88 -2.08
C LYS A 50 -12.80 4.84 -3.00
N GLY A 51 -12.15 3.70 -3.16
CA GLY A 51 -10.95 3.63 -3.98
C GLY A 51 -10.24 2.30 -3.92
N THR A 52 -9.05 2.30 -4.50
CA THR A 52 -8.14 1.16 -4.50
C THR A 52 -6.74 1.62 -4.13
N ALA A 53 -6.03 0.77 -3.39
CA ALA A 53 -4.61 0.92 -3.12
C ALA A 53 -3.91 -0.37 -3.54
N ARG A 54 -2.85 -0.27 -4.33
CA ARG A 54 -1.99 -1.40 -4.68
C ARG A 54 -0.61 -1.21 -4.09
N PHE A 55 -0.20 -2.14 -3.24
CA PHE A 55 1.12 -2.18 -2.62
C PHE A 55 2.00 -3.18 -3.35
N TYR A 56 3.20 -2.79 -3.76
CA TYR A 56 4.09 -3.68 -4.50
C TYR A 56 5.54 -3.24 -4.32
N ILE A 57 6.46 -4.16 -4.62
CA ILE A 57 7.89 -3.85 -4.60
C ILE A 57 8.35 -3.58 -6.03
N ASN A 58 9.13 -2.52 -6.18
CA ASN A 58 9.84 -2.23 -7.42
C ASN A 58 11.22 -1.65 -7.09
N SER A 59 12.27 -2.16 -7.74
CA SER A 59 13.65 -1.68 -7.58
C SER A 59 14.11 -1.55 -6.11
N GLY A 60 13.71 -2.48 -5.23
CA GLY A 60 14.07 -2.45 -3.81
C GLY A 60 13.28 -1.46 -2.96
N TRP A 61 12.18 -0.91 -3.46
CA TRP A 61 11.32 0.01 -2.71
C TRP A 61 9.88 -0.50 -2.66
N LEU A 62 9.23 -0.25 -1.53
CA LEU A 62 7.78 -0.38 -1.42
C LEU A 62 7.11 0.83 -2.08
N TYR A 63 6.24 0.56 -3.02
CA TYR A 63 5.36 1.54 -3.66
C TYR A 63 3.92 1.34 -3.24
N VAL A 64 3.15 2.43 -3.29
CA VAL A 64 1.69 2.38 -3.30
C VAL A 64 1.17 3.15 -4.51
N ASP A 65 0.33 2.48 -5.31
CA ASP A 65 -0.50 3.15 -6.32
C ASP A 65 -1.90 3.34 -5.71
N LEU A 66 -2.34 4.60 -5.60
CA LEU A 66 -3.58 4.97 -4.96
C LEU A 66 -4.53 5.65 -5.95
N SER A 67 -5.76 5.15 -6.04
CA SER A 67 -6.86 5.80 -6.75
C SER A 67 -8.04 5.93 -5.79
N ALA A 68 -8.64 7.12 -5.72
CA ALA A 68 -9.75 7.38 -4.80
C ALA A 68 -10.79 8.30 -5.43
N THR A 69 -12.05 8.11 -5.04
CA THR A 69 -13.15 9.03 -5.29
C THR A 69 -13.57 9.61 -3.95
N VAL A 70 -13.49 10.93 -3.81
CA VAL A 70 -13.88 11.67 -2.60
C VAL A 70 -15.02 12.62 -2.97
N PHE A 71 -16.16 12.51 -2.30
CA PHE A 71 -17.37 13.31 -2.61
C PHE A 71 -17.75 13.31 -4.11
N GLY A 72 -17.55 12.19 -4.80
CA GLY A 72 -17.83 12.05 -6.23
C GLY A 72 -16.72 12.53 -7.17
N THR A 73 -15.71 13.24 -6.66
CA THR A 73 -14.54 13.66 -7.45
C THR A 73 -13.48 12.57 -7.44
N VAL A 74 -12.96 12.21 -8.62
CA VAL A 74 -11.92 11.19 -8.78
C VAL A 74 -10.52 11.80 -8.66
N TYR A 75 -9.64 11.11 -7.93
CA TYR A 75 -8.24 11.44 -7.72
C TYR A 75 -7.37 10.21 -8.02
N GLY A 76 -6.27 10.41 -8.77
CA GLY A 76 -5.29 9.37 -9.08
C GLY A 76 -5.32 8.87 -10.53
N PRO A 77 -4.54 7.82 -10.87
CA PRO A 77 -3.66 7.09 -9.95
C PRO A 77 -2.47 7.92 -9.49
N LEU A 78 -2.25 7.98 -8.18
CA LEU A 78 -1.08 8.58 -7.57
C LEU A 78 -0.10 7.46 -7.18
N LYS A 79 1.09 7.48 -7.78
CA LYS A 79 2.19 6.58 -7.41
C LYS A 79 3.04 7.23 -6.32
N VAL A 80 3.13 6.60 -5.17
CA VAL A 80 3.93 7.08 -4.04
C VAL A 80 5.00 6.05 -3.69
N LYS A 81 6.24 6.50 -3.62
CA LYS A 81 7.38 5.74 -3.11
C LYS A 81 7.38 5.85 -1.58
N LEU A 82 7.26 4.73 -0.88
CA LEU A 82 7.06 4.72 0.59
C LEU A 82 8.37 4.58 1.34
N ILE A 83 8.92 3.36 1.40
CA ILE A 83 10.13 3.05 2.16
C ILE A 83 11.05 2.14 1.34
N PRO A 84 12.38 2.25 1.51
CA PRO A 84 13.30 1.27 0.94
C PRO A 84 13.16 -0.04 1.70
N LEU A 85 13.26 -1.17 1.00
CA LEU A 85 13.41 -2.48 1.62
C LEU A 85 14.91 -2.81 1.66
N PRO A 86 15.50 -2.96 2.87
CA PRO A 86 16.94 -3.13 3.02
C PRO A 86 17.43 -4.46 2.43
N TRP A 87 18.59 -4.42 1.75
CA TRP A 87 19.54 -5.47 1.29
C TRP A 87 19.06 -6.79 0.65
N VAL A 88 17.78 -7.19 0.75
CA VAL A 88 17.34 -8.49 0.22
C VAL A 88 17.62 -8.61 -1.28
N PHE A 89 17.58 -7.50 -2.01
CA PHE A 89 17.88 -7.48 -3.44
C PHE A 89 19.38 -7.56 -3.78
N SER A 90 20.30 -7.16 -2.89
CA SER A 90 21.74 -7.25 -3.15
C SER A 90 22.22 -8.71 -3.20
N ILE A 91 21.64 -9.59 -2.38
CA ILE A 91 22.01 -11.00 -2.33
C ILE A 91 21.51 -11.74 -3.59
N PHE A 92 20.35 -11.35 -4.14
CA PHE A 92 19.81 -11.98 -5.35
C PHE A 92 20.30 -11.35 -6.65
N SER A 93 20.74 -10.08 -6.66
CA SER A 93 21.34 -9.46 -7.85
C SER A 93 22.75 -9.98 -8.15
N ASP A 94 23.46 -10.47 -7.13
CA ASP A 94 24.77 -11.12 -7.31
C ASP A 94 24.64 -12.60 -7.76
N LEU A 95 23.39 -13.11 -7.85
CA LEU A 95 23.07 -14.50 -8.23
C LEU A 95 22.34 -14.62 -9.58
N LEU A 96 22.17 -13.51 -10.32
CA LEU A 96 21.58 -13.44 -11.68
C LEU A 96 22.57 -12.80 -12.65
#